data_AF-A0A9P0MNG2-F1
#
_entry.id   AF-A0A9P0MNG2-F1
#
_cell.length_a   1.000
_cell.length_b   1.000
_cell.length_c   1.000
_cell.angle_alpha   90.00
_cell.angle_beta   90.00
_cell.angle_gamma   90.00
#
_symmetry.space_group_name_H-M   'P 1'
#
loop_
_entity.id
_entity.type
_entity.pdbx_description
1 polymer ?
#
loop_
_entity_poly.entity_id
_entity_poly.type
_entity_poly.pdbx_seq_one_letter_code
_entity_poly.pdbx_strand_id
1 'polypeptide(L)'
;ARPVRFGLSLSLENKENSRPGDESEGSDSSGDGPVLYRDDDAENRLAAKIARKDSLALKLALRPDRQELIDRNILQVQSEKERQESKEAVGARLIRRLSMRPTQEELEERNILKTAEEKKLKEEKKRMLLRKLSFRPTVEELKEKKVIFCFELKFI
;
A
#
# COMPACT_ATOMS: atom_id res chain seq x y z
N ALA A 1 -4.28 4.45 -22.39
CA ALA A 1 -3.39 4.07 -21.27
C ALA A 1 -3.60 2.60 -20.96
N ARG A 2 -2.55 1.78 -21.04
CA ARG A 2 -2.60 0.34 -20.69
C ARG A 2 -2.20 0.16 -19.22
N PRO A 3 -2.88 -0.68 -18.43
CA PRO A 3 -2.54 -0.87 -17.02
C PRO A 3 -1.25 -1.69 -16.87
N VAL A 4 -0.45 -1.29 -15.88
CA VAL A 4 0.86 -1.86 -15.55
C VAL A 4 0.67 -3.23 -14.88
N ARG A 5 1.30 -4.25 -15.46
CA ARG A 5 1.35 -5.61 -14.94
C ARG A 5 2.40 -5.67 -13.83
N PHE A 6 1.97 -5.73 -12.56
CA PHE A 6 2.88 -6.06 -11.46
C PHE A 6 3.10 -7.57 -11.42
N GLY A 7 4.27 -7.98 -11.90
CA GLY A 7 4.82 -9.30 -11.63
C GLY A 7 5.55 -9.27 -10.29
N LEU A 8 5.16 -10.17 -9.38
CA LEU A 8 6.00 -10.65 -8.28
C LEU A 8 5.96 -12.18 -8.34
N SER A 9 7.00 -12.75 -8.93
CA SER A 9 7.33 -14.16 -8.87
C SER A 9 8.08 -14.43 -7.57
N LEU A 10 7.41 -15.05 -6.60
CA LEU A 10 8.07 -15.90 -5.62
C LEU A 10 7.64 -17.33 -5.94
N SER A 11 8.49 -18.00 -6.70
CA SER A 11 8.43 -19.44 -6.97
C SER A 11 8.65 -20.20 -5.67
N LEU A 12 7.57 -20.72 -5.09
CA LEU A 12 7.59 -22.02 -4.44
C LEU A 12 6.68 -22.90 -5.28
N GLU A 13 7.29 -23.95 -5.80
CA GLU A 13 6.79 -24.78 -6.90
C GLU A 13 5.48 -25.47 -6.54
N ASN A 14 4.35 -24.92 -7.01
CA ASN A 14 3.10 -25.68 -7.10
C ASN A 14 3.17 -26.60 -8.34
N LYS A 15 3.97 -27.65 -8.25
CA LYS A 15 4.14 -28.66 -9.31
C LYS A 15 3.33 -29.93 -9.07
N GLU A 16 2.23 -29.85 -8.32
CA GLU A 16 1.40 -31.02 -7.99
C GLU A 16 0.04 -31.06 -8.72
N ASN A 17 -0.27 -30.06 -9.56
CA ASN A 17 -1.53 -29.99 -10.30
C ASN A 17 -1.47 -30.55 -11.73
N SER A 18 -0.43 -31.30 -12.08
CA SER A 18 -0.40 -32.05 -13.34
C SER A 18 -1.43 -33.18 -13.29
N ARG A 19 -2.58 -32.95 -13.94
CA ARG A 19 -3.58 -33.96 -14.29
C ARG A 19 -2.84 -35.16 -14.90
N PRO A 20 -2.98 -36.40 -14.38
CA PRO A 20 -2.40 -37.56 -15.05
C PRO A 20 -3.08 -37.66 -16.41
N GLY A 21 -2.27 -37.70 -17.48
CA GLY A 21 -2.73 -37.80 -18.85
C GLY A 21 -3.55 -39.07 -19.05
N ASP A 22 -4.77 -38.88 -19.54
CA ASP A 22 -5.62 -39.93 -20.07
C ASP A 22 -5.21 -40.13 -21.53
N GLU A 23 -4.22 -40.99 -21.76
CA GLU A 23 -3.78 -41.41 -23.09
C GLU A 23 -4.77 -42.49 -23.58
N SER A 24 -5.85 -42.04 -24.22
CA SER A 24 -6.80 -42.93 -24.91
C SER A 24 -6.19 -43.46 -26.21
N GLU A 25 -5.37 -44.50 -26.13
CA GLU A 25 -4.98 -45.33 -27.28
C GLU A 25 -5.98 -46.49 -27.42
N GLY A 26 -6.83 -46.43 -28.45
CA GLY A 26 -7.75 -47.51 -28.77
C GLY A 26 -7.01 -48.71 -29.35
N SER A 27 -7.05 -49.84 -28.64
CA SER A 27 -6.69 -51.15 -29.19
C SER A 27 -7.64 -52.22 -28.64
N ASP A 28 -8.53 -52.70 -29.51
CA ASP A 28 -9.37 -53.88 -29.31
C ASP A 28 -8.48 -55.12 -29.46
N SER A 29 -7.98 -55.64 -28.33
CA SER A 29 -7.29 -56.92 -28.29
C SER A 29 -7.82 -57.74 -27.13
N SER A 30 -8.72 -58.68 -27.45
CA SER A 30 -9.34 -59.65 -26.55
C SER A 30 -8.33 -60.67 -26.01
N GLY A 31 -7.47 -60.24 -25.09
CA GLY A 31 -6.58 -61.11 -24.32
C GLY A 31 -7.17 -61.40 -22.95
N ASP A 32 -7.92 -62.50 -22.80
CA ASP A 32 -8.32 -63.08 -21.52
C ASP A 32 -7.10 -63.74 -20.84
N GLY A 33 -6.16 -62.91 -20.40
CA GLY A 33 -5.09 -63.28 -19.49
C GLY A 33 -5.58 -63.20 -18.05
N PRO A 34 -5.10 -64.08 -17.15
CA PRO A 34 -5.51 -64.01 -15.74
C PRO A 34 -5.23 -62.60 -15.22
N VAL A 35 -6.27 -61.93 -14.71
CA VAL A 35 -6.14 -60.64 -14.01
C VAL A 35 -5.18 -60.90 -12.84
N LEU A 36 -3.92 -60.52 -13.03
CA LEU A 36 -2.98 -60.39 -11.92
C LEU A 36 -3.60 -59.33 -11.01
N TYR A 37 -4.27 -59.76 -9.95
CA TYR A 37 -4.58 -58.94 -8.79
C TYR A 37 -3.24 -58.46 -8.24
N ARG A 38 -2.75 -57.38 -8.83
CA ARG A 38 -1.46 -56.79 -8.52
C ARG A 38 -1.64 -56.14 -7.15
N ASP A 39 -0.98 -56.68 -6.14
CA ASP A 39 -0.88 -56.09 -4.80
C ASP A 39 -0.26 -54.66 -4.83
N ASP A 40 0.18 -54.20 -6.00
CA ASP A 40 0.58 -52.82 -6.33
C ASP A 40 -0.49 -51.76 -6.02
N ASP A 41 -1.76 -52.17 -5.84
CA ASP A 41 -2.83 -51.22 -5.50
C ASP A 41 -2.86 -50.83 -4.03
N ALA A 42 -2.46 -51.69 -3.08
CA ALA A 42 -2.62 -51.37 -1.66
C ALA A 42 -1.61 -50.32 -1.19
N GLU A 43 -0.32 -50.54 -1.47
CA GLU A 43 0.78 -49.67 -1.04
C GLU A 43 0.78 -48.32 -1.77
N ASN A 44 0.51 -48.31 -3.08
CA ASN A 44 0.43 -47.07 -3.85
C ASN A 44 -0.81 -46.24 -3.46
N ARG A 45 -1.94 -46.88 -3.13
CA ARG A 45 -3.11 -46.19 -2.56
C ARG A 45 -2.82 -45.66 -1.15
N LEU A 46 -2.00 -46.35 -0.36
CA LEU A 46 -1.57 -45.88 0.96
C LEU A 46 -0.62 -44.67 0.82
N ALA A 47 0.36 -44.74 -0.08
CA ALA A 47 1.26 -43.63 -0.38
C ALA A 47 0.50 -42.39 -0.89
N ALA A 48 -0.46 -42.55 -1.80
CA ALA A 48 -1.32 -41.47 -2.26
C ALA A 48 -2.20 -40.90 -1.13
N LYS A 49 -2.70 -41.75 -0.22
CA LYS A 49 -3.43 -41.29 0.98
C LYS A 49 -2.52 -40.51 1.93
N ILE A 50 -1.27 -40.92 2.09
CA ILE A 50 -0.28 -40.22 2.92
C ILE A 50 0.08 -38.88 2.30
N ALA A 51 0.43 -38.84 1.01
CA ALA A 51 0.72 -37.59 0.29
C ALA A 51 -0.46 -36.60 0.33
N ARG A 52 -1.70 -37.09 0.17
CA ARG A 52 -2.91 -36.27 0.34
C ARG A 52 -3.06 -35.74 1.75
N LYS A 53 -2.81 -36.58 2.77
CA LYS A 53 -2.86 -36.18 4.18
C LYS A 53 -1.80 -35.11 4.48
N ASP A 54 -0.59 -35.28 3.98
CA ASP A 54 0.52 -34.35 4.20
C ASP A 54 0.29 -33.00 3.50
N SER A 55 -0.17 -33.02 2.23
CA SER A 55 -0.57 -31.83 1.49
C SER A 55 -1.73 -31.08 2.17
N LEU A 56 -2.71 -31.82 2.71
CA LEU A 56 -3.81 -31.24 3.47
C LEU A 56 -3.34 -30.64 4.79
N ALA A 57 -2.46 -31.33 5.52
CA ALA A 57 -1.90 -30.86 6.79
C ALA A 57 -1.15 -29.53 6.61
N LEU A 58 -0.33 -29.40 5.56
CA LEU A 58 0.36 -28.15 5.23
C LEU A 58 -0.62 -27.00 4.95
N LYS A 59 -1.70 -27.25 4.19
CA LYS A 59 -2.73 -26.23 3.90
C LYS A 59 -3.51 -25.81 5.14
N LEU A 60 -3.75 -26.73 6.07
CA LEU A 60 -4.41 -26.43 7.34
C LEU A 60 -3.51 -25.65 8.29
N ALA A 61 -2.20 -25.95 8.32
CA ALA A 61 -1.22 -25.22 9.11
C ALA A 61 -1.05 -23.77 8.63
N LEU A 62 -1.16 -23.55 7.31
CA LEU A 62 -1.07 -22.22 6.68
C LEU A 62 -2.44 -21.56 6.47
N ARG A 63 -3.49 -22.02 7.17
CA ARG A 63 -4.83 -21.44 7.03
C ARG A 63 -4.85 -20.04 7.65
N PRO A 64 -5.24 -19.00 6.89
CA PRO A 64 -5.36 -17.65 7.45
C PRO A 64 -6.52 -17.57 8.44
N ASP A 65 -6.34 -16.72 9.45
CA ASP A 65 -7.36 -16.46 10.46
C ASP A 65 -8.59 -15.79 9.86
N ARG A 66 -9.75 -16.00 10.51
CA ARG A 66 -11.02 -15.38 10.09
C ARG A 66 -10.90 -13.87 9.99
N GLN A 67 -10.16 -13.23 10.91
CA GLN A 67 -9.97 -11.79 10.90
C GLN A 67 -9.16 -11.32 9.67
N GLU A 68 -8.08 -12.03 9.31
CA GLU A 68 -7.30 -11.68 8.12
C GLU A 68 -8.12 -11.77 6.83
N LEU A 69 -9.03 -12.75 6.73
CA LEU A 69 -9.93 -12.87 5.58
C LEU A 69 -10.94 -11.73 5.52
N ILE A 70 -11.37 -11.20 6.67
CA ILE A 70 -12.23 -10.01 6.75
C ILE A 70 -11.45 -8.76 6.35
N ASP A 71 -10.23 -8.59 6.85
CA ASP A 71 -9.37 -7.45 6.57
C ASP A 71 -8.98 -7.40 5.07
N ARG A 72 -8.80 -8.57 4.45
CA ARG A 72 -8.60 -8.73 3.01
C ARG A 72 -9.89 -8.65 2.19
N ASN A 73 -11.04 -8.40 2.84
CA ASN A 73 -12.37 -8.31 2.23
C ASN A 73 -12.82 -9.56 1.46
N ILE A 74 -12.30 -10.74 1.83
CA ILE A 74 -12.72 -12.04 1.27
C ILE A 74 -14.00 -12.50 1.97
N LEU A 75 -14.10 -12.30 3.29
CA LEU A 75 -15.30 -12.57 4.07
C LEU A 75 -15.99 -11.25 4.42
N GLN A 76 -17.26 -11.10 4.02
CA GLN A 76 -18.08 -9.95 4.39
C GLN A 76 -18.84 -10.26 5.68
N VAL A 77 -18.67 -9.41 6.71
CA VAL A 77 -19.32 -9.59 8.02
C VAL A 77 -20.65 -8.83 8.11
N GLN A 78 -20.76 -7.71 7.38
CA GLN A 78 -21.94 -6.84 7.40
C GLN A 78 -23.02 -7.37 6.47
N SER A 79 -24.27 -7.14 6.84
CA SER A 79 -25.42 -7.41 5.96
C SER A 79 -25.41 -6.46 4.75
N GLU A 80 -26.04 -6.89 3.65
CA GLU A 80 -26.15 -6.06 2.45
C GLU A 80 -26.88 -4.73 2.71
N LYS A 81 -27.89 -4.76 3.60
CA LYS A 81 -28.64 -3.57 4.01
C LYS A 81 -27.75 -2.55 4.72
N GLU A 82 -26.97 -2.97 5.72
CA GLU A 82 -26.03 -2.09 6.44
C GLU A 82 -24.96 -1.52 5.51
N ARG A 83 -24.50 -2.32 4.54
CA ARG A 83 -23.55 -1.86 3.53
C ARG A 83 -24.15 -0.78 2.64
N GLN A 84 -25.42 -0.92 2.28
CA GLN A 84 -26.11 0.07 1.46
C GLN A 84 -26.34 1.37 2.25
N GLU A 85 -26.80 1.28 3.49
CA GLU A 85 -26.99 2.44 4.37
C GLU A 85 -25.68 3.19 4.62
N SER A 86 -24.58 2.46 4.90
CA SER A 86 -23.26 3.09 5.09
C SER A 86 -22.75 3.76 3.80
N LYS A 87 -22.97 3.13 2.64
CA LYS A 87 -22.63 3.71 1.33
C LYS A 87 -23.43 4.98 1.05
N GLU A 88 -24.72 4.99 1.32
CA GLU A 88 -25.60 6.17 1.18
C GLU A 88 -25.20 7.28 2.15
N ALA A 89 -24.93 6.96 3.41
CA ALA A 89 -24.48 7.92 4.41
C ALA A 89 -23.11 8.54 4.06
N VAL A 90 -22.18 7.74 3.53
CA VAL A 90 -20.91 8.25 3.00
C VAL A 90 -21.14 9.11 1.76
N GLY A 91 -22.02 8.70 0.85
CA GLY A 91 -22.39 9.43 -0.36
C GLY A 91 -22.97 10.81 -0.04
N ALA A 92 -23.94 10.89 0.87
CA ALA A 92 -24.56 12.14 1.30
C ALA A 92 -23.52 13.09 1.94
N ARG A 93 -22.63 12.57 2.80
CA ARG A 93 -21.54 13.36 3.39
C ARG A 93 -20.55 13.87 2.34
N LEU A 94 -20.23 13.05 1.34
CA LEU A 94 -19.34 13.43 0.26
C LEU A 94 -19.94 14.56 -0.59
N ILE A 95 -21.21 14.43 -1.01
CA ILE A 95 -21.92 15.45 -1.79
C ILE A 95 -21.87 16.81 -1.08
N ARG A 96 -22.18 16.84 0.21
CA ARG A 96 -22.12 18.08 1.03
C ARG A 96 -20.71 18.67 1.11
N ARG A 97 -19.67 17.85 1.20
CA ARG A 97 -18.28 18.34 1.24
C ARG A 97 -17.83 18.88 -0.11
N LEU A 98 -18.24 18.23 -1.20
CA LEU A 98 -17.91 18.67 -2.56
C LEU A 98 -18.62 19.98 -2.93
N SER A 99 -19.85 20.20 -2.46
CA SER A 99 -20.56 21.46 -2.71
C SER A 99 -19.91 22.66 -2.04
N MET A 100 -19.20 22.44 -0.93
CA MET A 100 -18.48 23.48 -0.17
C MET A 100 -16.96 23.39 -0.36
N ARG A 101 -16.51 22.83 -1.48
CA ARG A 101 -15.08 22.64 -1.73
C ARG A 101 -14.39 24.00 -1.94
N PRO A 102 -13.41 24.39 -1.10
CA PRO A 102 -12.66 25.63 -1.29
C PRO A 102 -11.88 25.63 -2.62
N THR A 103 -11.66 26.82 -3.17
CA THR A 103 -10.86 26.97 -4.39
C THR A 103 -9.37 26.81 -4.11
N GLN A 104 -8.58 26.62 -5.16
CA GLN A 104 -7.13 26.47 -5.02
C GLN A 104 -6.48 27.73 -4.46
N GLU A 105 -6.87 28.90 -4.97
CA GLU A 105 -6.32 30.20 -4.58
C GLU A 105 -6.55 30.49 -3.09
N GLU A 106 -7.75 30.20 -2.58
CA GLU A 106 -8.06 30.35 -1.15
C GLU A 106 -7.17 29.46 -0.24
N LEU A 107 -6.80 28.28 -0.71
CA LEU A 107 -5.89 27.39 0.02
C LEU A 107 -4.45 27.91 0.00
N GLU A 108 -4.05 28.60 -1.08
CA GLU A 108 -2.75 29.26 -1.20
C GLU A 108 -2.65 30.47 -0.26
N GLU A 109 -3.68 31.31 -0.22
CA GLU A 109 -3.76 32.46 0.69
C GLU A 109 -3.70 32.03 2.16
N ARG A 110 -4.33 30.91 2.50
CA ARG A 110 -4.28 30.30 3.84
C ARG A 110 -2.98 29.53 4.12
N ASN A 111 -2.02 29.55 3.20
CA ASN A 111 -0.74 28.85 3.30
C ASN A 111 -0.86 27.32 3.50
N ILE A 112 -2.01 26.75 3.11
CA ILE A 112 -2.27 25.30 3.16
C ILE A 112 -1.67 24.63 1.93
N LEU A 113 -1.90 25.22 0.76
CA LEU A 113 -1.26 24.81 -0.48
C LEU A 113 -0.06 25.74 -0.76
N LYS A 114 1.14 25.18 -0.90
CA LYS A 114 2.35 25.96 -1.19
C LYS A 114 2.78 25.76 -2.63
N THR A 115 2.88 26.85 -3.39
CA THR A 115 3.40 26.82 -4.75
C THR A 115 4.93 26.68 -4.77
N ALA A 116 5.47 26.15 -5.87
CA ALA A 116 6.92 26.04 -6.04
C ALA A 116 7.60 27.43 -6.08
N GLU A 117 6.91 28.44 -6.61
CA GLU A 117 7.38 29.81 -6.68
C GLU A 117 7.54 30.44 -5.28
N GLU A 118 6.61 30.16 -4.35
CA GLU A 118 6.72 30.67 -2.98
C GLU A 118 7.96 30.12 -2.25
N LYS A 119 8.35 28.87 -2.55
CA LYS A 119 9.58 28.27 -1.98
C LYS A 119 10.84 28.99 -2.48
N LYS A 120 10.92 29.27 -3.78
CA LYS A 120 12.04 30.02 -4.38
C LYS A 120 12.12 31.44 -3.80
N LEU A 121 11.00 32.14 -3.71
CA LEU A 121 10.94 33.48 -3.12
C LEU A 121 11.38 33.47 -1.64
N LYS A 122 11.01 32.44 -0.87
CA LYS A 122 11.49 32.28 0.51
C LYS A 122 12.99 32.04 0.57
N GLU A 123 13.54 31.24 -0.32
CA GLU A 123 14.98 30.99 -0.39
C GLU A 123 15.76 32.26 -0.78
N GLU A 124 15.29 33.01 -1.77
CA GLU A 124 15.88 34.29 -2.16
C GLU A 124 15.82 35.32 -1.04
N LYS A 125 14.68 35.42 -0.33
CA LYS A 125 14.53 36.27 0.86
C LYS A 125 15.51 35.85 1.96
N LYS A 126 15.70 34.55 2.20
CA LYS A 126 16.69 34.03 3.16
C LYS A 126 18.11 34.41 2.75
N ARG A 127 18.48 34.19 1.49
CA ARG A 127 19.80 34.55 0.96
C ARG A 127 20.07 36.06 1.08
N MET A 128 19.10 36.88 0.72
CA MET A 128 19.20 38.34 0.84
C MET A 128 19.32 38.77 2.30
N LEU A 129 18.54 38.18 3.19
CA LEU A 129 18.60 38.48 4.62
C LEU A 129 19.96 38.13 5.21
N LEU A 130 20.49 36.94 4.91
CA LEU A 130 21.83 36.53 5.36
C LEU A 130 22.91 37.53 4.91
N ARG A 131 22.85 37.95 3.65
CA ARG A 131 23.75 39.00 3.13
C ARG A 131 23.56 40.33 3.88
N LYS A 132 22.34 40.75 4.19
CA LYS A 132 22.11 42.01 4.94
C LYS A 132 22.60 41.92 6.39
N LEU A 133 22.43 40.77 7.03
CA LEU A 133 22.90 40.55 8.40
C LEU A 133 24.42 40.48 8.49
N SER A 134 25.12 40.01 7.45
CA SER A 134 26.59 40.03 7.43
C SER A 134 27.17 41.44 7.34
N PHE A 135 26.46 42.38 6.71
CA PHE A 135 26.82 43.80 6.66
C PHE A 135 26.21 44.61 7.80
N ARG A 136 25.92 43.97 8.93
CA ARG A 136 25.39 44.67 10.09
C ARG A 136 26.48 45.56 10.70
N PRO A 137 26.31 46.90 10.71
CA PRO A 137 27.31 47.82 11.26
C PRO A 137 27.44 47.62 12.78
N THR A 138 28.64 47.90 13.29
CA THR A 138 28.89 47.88 14.73
C THR A 138 28.21 49.06 15.44
N VAL A 139 28.03 48.96 16.76
CA VAL A 139 27.38 50.02 17.53
C VAL A 139 28.22 51.31 17.50
N GLU A 140 29.54 51.21 17.51
CA GLU A 140 30.45 52.35 17.42
C GLU A 140 30.30 53.11 16.10
N GLU A 141 30.27 52.39 14.96
CA GLU A 141 30.01 53.00 13.65
C GLU A 141 28.65 53.73 13.59
N LEU A 142 27.63 53.22 14.29
CA LEU A 142 26.33 53.87 14.37
C LEU A 142 26.35 55.13 15.25
N LYS A 143 27.23 55.20 16.26
CA LYS A 143 27.45 56.42 17.07
C LYS A 143 28.18 57.49 16.28
N GLU A 144 29.23 57.11 15.55
CA GLU A 144 30.00 58.03 14.70
C GLU A 144 29.12 58.66 13.62
N LYS A 145 28.26 57.84 12.99
CA LYS A 145 27.25 58.29 12.02
C LYS A 145 26.06 58.99 12.66
N LYS A 146 26.04 59.16 13.98
CA LYS A 146 24.95 59.78 14.77
C LYS A 146 23.57 59.17 14.49
N VAL A 147 23.53 57.88 14.14
CA VAL A 147 22.30 57.11 13.93
C VAL A 147 21.73 56.65 15.26
N ILE A 148 22.60 56.26 16.20
CA ILE A 148 22.23 55.92 17.58
C ILE A 148 22.98 56.88 18.51
N PHE A 149 22.23 57.60 19.34
CA PHE A 149 22.79 58.44 20.39
C PHE A 149 22.96 57.59 21.66
N CYS A 150 24.19 57.53 22.18
CA CYS A 150 24.41 56.94 23.49
C CYS A 150 23.94 57.89 24.57
N PHE A 151 22.72 57.66 25.02
CA PHE A 151 22.30 58.14 26.33
C PHE A 151 22.93 57.20 27.34
N GLU A 152 23.95 57.67 28.07
CA GLU A 152 24.31 57.04 29.33
C GLU A 152 23.07 57.08 30.21
N LEU A 153 22.39 55.95 30.33
CA LEU A 153 21.52 55.71 31.47
C LEU A 153 22.45 55.67 32.67
N LYS A 154 22.70 56.83 33.27
CA LYS A 154 23.16 56.93 34.65
C LYS A 154 22.07 56.30 35.49
N PHE A 155 22.20 55.00 35.72
CA PHE A 155 21.44 54.31 36.75
C PHE A 155 21.77 55.00 38.07
N ILE A 156 20.75 55.57 38.71
CA ILE A 156 20.78 56.13 40.06
C ILE A 156 21.02 54.99 41.05
#